data_AF-A0A7S2VDE9-F1
#
_entry.id   AF-A0A7S2VDE9-F1
#
_cell.length_a   1.000
_cell.length_b   1.000
_cell.length_c   1.000
_cell.angle_alpha   90.00
_cell.angle_beta   90.00
_cell.angle_gamma   90.00
#
_symmetry.space_group_name_H-M   'P 1'
#
loop_
_entity.id
_entity.type
_entity.pdbx_description
1 polymer ?
#
loop_
_entity_poly.entity_id
_entity_poly.type
_entity_poly.pdbx_seq_one_letter_code
_entity_poly.pdbx_strand_id
1 'polypeptide(L)'
;MRRKDPFPLTKTPTIVGWVVQWATLLLALIPGANGFSPRAPRAATGSRRRSCGMDTCLYSSSKDEENDTNEDNRPHIVFPGGGLYFYWQAGVITYLRENGYDLSTATLSGGSCGALTATLTAANVDFYQA
;
A
#
# COMPACT_ATOMS: atom_id res chain seq x y z
N MET A 1 38.34 16.42 27.94
CA MET A 1 39.09 15.52 27.03
C MET A 1 38.60 14.09 27.21
N ARG A 2 37.66 13.63 26.36
CA ARG A 2 37.35 12.20 26.18
C ARG A 2 37.54 11.91 24.69
N ARG A 3 38.46 11.01 24.36
CA ARG A 3 38.71 10.56 22.99
C ARG A 3 37.53 9.68 22.57
N LYS A 4 36.93 10.00 21.43
CA LYS A 4 35.96 9.14 20.73
C LYS A 4 36.78 8.26 19.79
N ASP A 5 36.69 6.95 19.99
CA ASP A 5 37.33 5.98 19.11
C ASP A 5 36.46 5.77 17.86
N PRO A 6 37.06 5.59 16.67
CA PRO A 6 36.33 5.37 15.43
C PRO A 6 35.85 3.90 15.35
N PHE A 7 34.54 3.72 15.17
CA PHE A 7 33.93 2.42 14.86
C PHE A 7 34.43 1.88 13.51
N PRO A 8 34.73 0.57 13.39
CA PRO A 8 35.10 -0.03 12.12
C PRO A 8 33.89 -0.17 11.20
N LEU A 9 33.98 0.41 9.99
CA LEU A 9 33.06 0.16 8.88
C LEU A 9 33.15 -1.33 8.48
N THR A 10 32.17 -2.12 8.87
CA THR A 10 31.94 -3.45 8.31
C THR A 10 31.29 -3.30 6.93
N LYS A 11 31.94 -3.90 5.93
CA LYS A 11 31.47 -3.96 4.55
C LYS A 11 30.17 -4.76 4.48
N THR A 12 29.07 -4.11 4.16
CA THR A 12 27.80 -4.78 3.84
C THR A 12 27.94 -5.54 2.50
N PRO A 13 27.62 -6.83 2.44
CA PRO A 13 27.55 -7.55 1.17
C PRO A 13 26.40 -6.99 0.33
N THR A 14 26.68 -6.77 -0.95
CA THR A 14 25.80 -6.22 -1.98
C THR A 14 24.62 -7.17 -2.27
N ILE A 15 23.54 -7.02 -1.51
CA ILE A 15 22.24 -7.70 -1.72
C ILE A 15 21.65 -7.44 -3.12
N VAL A 16 22.04 -6.32 -3.75
CA VAL A 16 21.56 -5.89 -5.07
C VAL A 16 21.89 -6.90 -6.19
N GLY A 17 22.98 -7.68 -6.07
CA GLY A 17 23.37 -8.65 -7.11
C GLY A 17 22.44 -9.85 -7.22
N TRP A 18 21.85 -10.29 -6.10
CA TRP A 18 21.02 -11.51 -6.08
C TRP A 18 19.64 -11.28 -6.69
N VAL A 19 19.06 -10.08 -6.56
CA VAL A 19 17.71 -9.79 -7.05
C VAL A 19 17.65 -9.80 -8.58
N VAL A 20 18.70 -9.30 -9.26
CA VAL A 20 18.75 -9.26 -10.74
C VAL A 20 18.87 -10.66 -11.34
N GLN A 21 19.60 -11.57 -10.68
CA GLN A 21 19.77 -12.94 -11.18
C GLN A 21 18.47 -13.76 -11.12
N TRP A 22 17.64 -13.57 -10.08
CA TRP A 22 16.36 -14.27 -9.93
C TRP A 22 15.27 -13.74 -10.88
N ALA A 23 15.22 -12.43 -11.12
CA ALA A 23 14.23 -11.84 -12.03
C ALA A 23 14.38 -12.35 -13.48
N THR A 24 15.61 -12.63 -13.91
CA THR A 24 15.90 -13.12 -15.26
C THR A 24 15.50 -14.59 -15.44
N LEU A 25 15.61 -15.40 -14.39
CA LEU A 25 15.24 -16.82 -14.43
C LEU A 25 13.71 -17.02 -14.48
N LEU A 26 12.95 -16.13 -13.84
CA LEU A 26 11.48 -16.20 -13.80
C LEU A 26 10.85 -15.87 -15.17
N LEU A 27 11.46 -14.98 -15.95
CA LEU A 27 10.95 -14.61 -17.28
C LEU A 27 11.14 -15.71 -18.33
N ALA A 28 12.10 -16.62 -18.14
CA ALA A 28 12.40 -17.69 -19.07
C ALA A 28 11.47 -18.92 -18.94
N LEU A 29 10.63 -18.99 -17.90
CA LEU A 29 9.80 -20.16 -17.60
C LEU A 29 8.33 -20.03 -18.05
N ILE A 30 7.98 -19.01 -18.84
CA ILE A 30 6.61 -18.83 -19.38
C ILE A 30 6.57 -19.20 -20.87
N PRO A 31 6.35 -20.48 -21.22
CA PRO A 31 5.98 -20.84 -22.58
C PRO A 31 4.51 -20.46 -22.81
N GLY A 32 4.21 -19.60 -23.81
CA GLY A 32 2.87 -19.57 -24.40
C GLY A 32 2.16 -18.24 -24.65
N ALA A 33 2.83 -17.08 -24.70
CA ALA A 33 2.17 -15.81 -25.01
C ALA A 33 2.15 -15.45 -26.53
N ASN A 34 1.86 -16.41 -27.41
CA ASN A 34 1.65 -16.16 -28.84
C ASN A 34 0.23 -16.60 -29.23
N GLY A 35 -0.75 -15.71 -29.09
CA GLY A 35 -2.12 -16.05 -29.45
C GLY A 35 -3.17 -14.98 -29.15
N PHE A 36 -2.87 -13.70 -29.30
CA PHE A 36 -3.89 -12.65 -29.22
C PHE A 36 -4.53 -12.46 -30.60
N SER A 37 -5.61 -13.21 -30.85
CA SER A 37 -6.46 -13.07 -32.04
C SER A 37 -7.56 -12.04 -31.76
N PRO A 38 -7.69 -10.94 -32.55
CA PRO A 38 -8.73 -9.94 -32.34
C PRO A 38 -10.09 -10.48 -32.80
N ARG A 39 -10.94 -10.87 -31.84
CA ARG A 39 -12.34 -11.25 -32.11
C ARG A 39 -13.22 -10.01 -32.11
N ALA A 40 -13.87 -9.78 -33.25
CA ALA A 40 -14.76 -8.65 -33.52
C ALA A 40 -15.89 -8.48 -32.47
N PRO A 41 -16.39 -7.25 -32.26
CA PRO A 41 -17.47 -6.96 -31.33
C PRO A 41 -18.81 -7.48 -31.86
N ARG A 42 -19.43 -8.41 -31.13
CA ARG A 42 -20.85 -8.76 -31.32
C ARG A 42 -21.71 -7.75 -30.58
N ALA A 43 -22.47 -6.98 -31.35
CA ALA A 43 -23.64 -6.26 -30.87
C ALA A 43 -24.66 -7.27 -30.29
N ALA A 44 -25.01 -7.09 -29.02
CA ALA A 44 -26.19 -7.68 -28.41
C ALA A 44 -26.74 -6.70 -27.37
N THR A 45 -27.72 -5.94 -27.84
CA THR A 45 -28.79 -5.31 -27.07
C THR A 45 -29.25 -6.16 -25.89
N GLY A 46 -29.15 -5.59 -24.69
CA GLY A 46 -29.58 -6.25 -23.46
C GLY A 46 -29.39 -5.37 -22.23
N SER A 47 -30.05 -4.22 -22.22
CA SER A 47 -30.13 -3.33 -21.06
C SER A 47 -30.85 -4.02 -19.90
N ARG A 48 -30.10 -4.74 -19.08
CA ARG A 48 -30.45 -5.00 -17.68
C ARG A 48 -29.28 -4.51 -16.85
N ARG A 49 -29.38 -3.24 -16.45
CA ARG A 49 -28.58 -2.64 -15.38
C ARG A 49 -28.82 -3.43 -14.08
N ARG A 50 -28.12 -4.53 -13.89
CA ARG A 50 -27.75 -4.97 -12.55
C ARG A 50 -26.59 -4.07 -12.15
N SER A 51 -26.95 -2.89 -11.67
CA SER A 51 -26.13 -2.13 -10.74
C SER A 51 -25.84 -3.08 -9.59
N CYS A 52 -24.75 -3.84 -9.65
CA CYS A 52 -24.04 -4.17 -8.44
C CYS A 52 -23.73 -2.81 -7.83
N GLY A 53 -24.56 -2.42 -6.86
CA GLY A 53 -24.34 -1.25 -6.06
C GLY A 53 -22.90 -1.36 -5.61
N MET A 54 -22.07 -0.49 -6.17
CA MET A 54 -20.94 -0.01 -5.44
C MET A 54 -21.62 0.71 -4.28
N ASP A 55 -21.90 -0.05 -3.23
CA ASP A 55 -22.19 0.44 -1.90
C ASP A 55 -20.90 1.17 -1.54
N THR A 56 -20.84 2.39 -2.07
CA THR A 56 -19.83 3.39 -1.82
C THR A 56 -19.92 3.47 -0.33
N CYS A 57 -18.93 2.87 0.34
CA CYS A 57 -18.88 2.80 1.78
C CYS A 57 -19.28 4.18 2.25
N LEU A 58 -20.46 4.25 2.86
CA LEU A 58 -20.96 5.46 3.43
C LEU A 58 -19.85 5.91 4.34
N TYR A 59 -19.11 6.92 3.87
CA TYR A 59 -18.30 7.74 4.72
C TYR A 59 -19.33 8.32 5.67
N SER A 60 -19.49 7.66 6.81
CA SER A 60 -20.15 8.22 7.96
C SER A 60 -19.32 9.44 8.29
N SER A 61 -19.67 10.55 7.64
CA SER A 61 -19.40 11.90 8.07
C SER A 61 -20.08 11.98 9.43
N SER A 62 -19.32 11.56 10.44
CA SER A 62 -19.59 11.89 11.82
C SER A 62 -19.76 13.40 11.84
N LYS A 63 -20.95 13.83 12.23
CA LYS A 63 -21.27 15.24 12.46
C LYS A 63 -20.13 15.85 13.27
N ASP A 64 -19.36 16.70 12.62
CA ASP A 64 -18.37 17.52 13.27
C ASP A 64 -19.13 18.48 14.20
N GLU A 65 -19.02 18.24 15.50
CA GLU A 65 -19.22 19.33 16.45
C GLU A 65 -18.09 20.32 16.21
N GLU A 66 -18.47 21.48 15.69
CA GLU A 66 -17.66 22.66 15.47
C GLU A 66 -16.98 23.08 16.79
N ASN A 67 -15.74 22.64 17.01
CA ASN A 67 -14.92 23.15 18.10
C ASN A 67 -13.44 23.27 17.69
N ASP A 68 -13.08 24.51 17.37
CA ASP A 68 -11.76 25.14 17.45
C ASP A 68 -10.65 24.77 16.44
N THR A 69 -10.78 25.37 15.24
CA THR A 69 -9.78 26.06 14.38
C THR A 69 -8.31 25.60 14.22
N ASN A 70 -7.87 24.46 14.75
CA ASN A 70 -6.50 23.93 14.53
C ASN A 70 -6.43 22.41 14.27
N GLU A 71 -7.57 21.72 14.27
CA GLU A 71 -7.69 20.29 13.98
C GLU A 71 -7.60 19.95 12.48
N ASP A 72 -7.82 20.93 11.60
CA ASP A 72 -7.89 20.75 10.14
C ASP A 72 -6.55 20.43 9.46
N ASN A 73 -5.43 20.48 10.18
CA ASN A 73 -4.10 20.17 9.63
C ASN A 73 -3.60 18.77 9.98
N ARG A 74 -4.47 17.89 10.50
CA ARG A 74 -4.07 16.49 10.73
C ARG A 74 -3.80 15.80 9.38
N PRO A 75 -2.63 15.17 9.21
CA PRO A 75 -2.29 14.51 7.96
C PRO A 75 -3.24 13.33 7.73
N HIS A 76 -3.87 13.29 6.55
CA HIS A 76 -4.76 12.21 6.15
C HIS A 76 -4.07 11.29 5.15
N ILE A 77 -3.90 10.01 5.53
CA ILE A 77 -3.33 8.97 4.69
C ILE A 77 -4.46 8.13 4.08
N VAL A 78 -4.48 8.05 2.75
CA VAL A 78 -5.49 7.29 1.99
C VAL A 78 -4.83 6.07 1.34
N PHE A 79 -5.34 4.88 1.65
CA PHE A 79 -4.89 3.61 1.10
C PHE A 79 -5.85 3.11 0.02
N PRO A 80 -5.54 3.31 -1.28
CA PRO A 80 -6.38 2.79 -2.35
C PRO A 80 -6.43 1.26 -2.32
N GLY A 81 -7.58 0.69 -2.69
CA GLY A 81 -7.70 -0.76 -2.84
C GLY A 81 -6.89 -1.27 -4.03
N GLY A 82 -6.14 -2.36 -3.83
CA GLY A 82 -5.26 -2.91 -4.87
C GLY A 82 -4.94 -4.41 -4.72
N GLY A 83 -5.68 -5.15 -3.89
CA GLY A 83 -5.41 -6.57 -3.66
C GLY A 83 -3.99 -6.80 -3.09
N LEU A 84 -3.20 -7.62 -3.78
CA LEU A 84 -1.84 -8.00 -3.38
C LEU A 84 -0.87 -6.81 -3.28
N TYR A 85 -1.20 -5.66 -3.86
CA TYR A 85 -0.40 -4.43 -3.73
C TYR A 85 -0.42 -3.83 -2.32
N PHE A 86 -1.16 -4.42 -1.36
CA PHE A 86 -1.13 -3.98 0.04
C PHE A 86 0.27 -4.07 0.67
N TYR A 87 1.11 -5.03 0.26
CA TYR A 87 2.50 -5.13 0.77
C TYR A 87 3.34 -3.90 0.43
N TRP A 88 3.07 -3.25 -0.70
CA TRP A 88 3.72 -1.99 -1.05
C TRP A 88 3.31 -0.86 -0.12
N GLN A 89 2.02 -0.79 0.21
CA GLN A 89 1.50 0.20 1.16
C GLN A 89 2.05 -0.04 2.57
N ALA A 90 2.17 -1.31 2.98
CA ALA A 90 2.82 -1.69 4.24
C ALA A 90 4.28 -1.22 4.29
N GLY A 91 5.05 -1.40 3.22
CA GLY A 91 6.44 -0.93 3.15
C GLY A 91 6.57 0.58 3.29
N VAL A 92 5.65 1.36 2.70
CA VAL A 92 5.62 2.83 2.86
C VAL A 92 5.37 3.21 4.31
N ILE A 93 4.44 2.54 4.99
CA ILE A 93 4.13 2.81 6.40
C ILE A 93 5.30 2.45 7.31
N THR A 94 5.95 1.32 7.06
CA THR A 94 7.18 0.93 7.75
C THR A 94 8.26 1.99 7.58
N TYR A 95 8.51 2.46 6.35
CA TYR A 95 9.48 3.53 6.10
C TYR A 95 9.14 4.81 6.88
N LEU A 96 7.87 5.24 6.89
CA LEU A 96 7.45 6.41 7.66
C LEU A 96 7.70 6.23 9.16
N ARG A 97 7.41 5.05 9.72
CA ARG A 97 7.69 4.75 11.13
C ARG A 97 9.18 4.77 11.44
N GLU A 98 10.01 4.16 10.58
CA GLU A 98 11.47 4.13 10.74
C GLU A 98 12.10 5.53 10.68
N ASN A 99 11.51 6.45 9.93
CA ASN A 99 11.95 7.85 9.86
C ASN A 99 11.42 8.71 11.02
N GLY A 100 10.71 8.12 11.99
CA GLY A 100 10.23 8.81 13.19
C GLY A 100 8.96 9.64 12.97
N TYR A 101 8.19 9.38 11.91
CA TYR A 101 6.88 10.01 11.74
C TYR A 101 5.85 9.35 12.67
N ASP A 102 5.15 10.17 13.46
CA ASP A 102 4.07 9.71 14.32
C ASP A 102 2.77 9.55 13.55
N LEU A 103 2.46 8.30 13.20
CA LEU A 103 1.24 7.94 12.47
C LEU A 103 0.00 7.85 13.36
N SER A 104 0.14 7.95 14.70
CA SER A 104 -1.01 7.90 15.61
C SER A 104 -1.89 9.15 15.54
N THR A 105 -1.31 10.26 15.08
CA THR A 105 -1.99 11.55 14.88
C THR A 105 -2.63 11.68 13.51
N ALA A 106 -2.31 10.78 12.59
CA ALA A 106 -2.81 10.80 11.22
C ALA A 106 -4.17 10.10 11.11
N THR A 107 -5.09 10.65 10.33
CA THR A 107 -6.32 9.95 9.97
C THR A 107 -6.05 8.97 8.84
N LEU A 108 -6.59 7.76 8.95
CA LEU A 108 -6.34 6.67 8.00
C LEU A 108 -7.65 6.25 7.34
N SER A 109 -7.69 6.22 6.02
CA SER A 109 -8.83 5.68 5.26
C SER A 109 -8.35 4.71 4.20
N GLY A 110 -9.15 3.68 3.89
CA GLY A 110 -8.77 2.73 2.85
C GLY A 110 -9.94 1.88 2.38
N GLY A 111 -9.81 1.31 1.18
CA GLY A 111 -10.81 0.43 0.58
C GLY A 111 -10.28 -0.99 0.36
N SER A 112 -11.08 -2.02 0.67
CA SER A 112 -10.70 -3.45 0.52
C SER A 112 -9.37 -3.75 1.22
N CYS A 113 -8.34 -4.26 0.53
CA CYS A 113 -7.01 -4.49 1.11
C CYS A 113 -6.35 -3.21 1.67
N GLY A 114 -6.68 -2.02 1.15
CA GLY A 114 -6.20 -0.76 1.73
C GLY A 114 -6.84 -0.47 3.10
N ALA A 115 -8.08 -0.90 3.33
CA ALA A 115 -8.72 -0.82 4.64
C ALA A 115 -8.02 -1.73 5.66
N LEU A 116 -7.55 -2.90 5.22
CA LEU A 116 -6.75 -3.82 6.04
C LEU A 116 -5.39 -3.21 6.40
N THR A 117 -4.71 -2.54 5.45
CA THR A 117 -3.49 -1.79 5.74
C THR A 117 -3.76 -0.66 6.75
N ALA A 118 -4.87 0.07 6.58
CA ALA A 118 -5.26 1.14 7.50
C ALA A 118 -5.50 0.61 8.93
N THR A 119 -6.21 -0.53 9.09
CA THR A 119 -6.47 -1.12 10.40
C THR A 119 -5.21 -1.69 11.05
N LEU A 120 -4.32 -2.36 10.31
CA LEU A 120 -3.03 -2.81 10.84
C LEU A 120 -2.14 -1.65 11.25
N THR A 121 -2.18 -0.55 10.48
CA THR A 121 -1.44 0.68 10.81
C THR A 121 -1.98 1.30 12.10
N ALA A 122 -3.30 1.42 12.23
CA ALA A 122 -3.97 1.96 13.42
C ALA A 122 -3.75 1.08 14.66
N ALA A 123 -3.71 -0.24 14.49
CA ALA A 123 -3.42 -1.20 15.55
C ALA A 123 -1.94 -1.26 15.94
N ASN A 124 -1.08 -0.45 15.31
CA ASN A 124 0.36 -0.41 15.54
C ASN A 124 1.04 -1.77 15.36
N VAL A 125 0.56 -2.59 14.42
CA VAL A 125 1.15 -3.91 14.11
C VAL A 125 2.43 -3.73 13.30
N ASP A 126 3.45 -4.52 13.62
CA ASP A 126 4.68 -4.62 12.83
C ASP A 126 4.43 -5.45 11.57
N PHE A 127 4.51 -4.82 10.40
CA PHE A 127 4.28 -5.47 9.11
C PHE A 127 5.33 -6.52 8.74
N TYR A 128 6.49 -6.54 9.40
CA TYR A 128 7.47 -7.62 9.21
C TYR A 128 7.09 -8.92 9.92
N GLN A 129 6.24 -8.84 10.95
CA GLN A 129 5.85 -9.99 11.78
C GLN A 129 4.43 -10.50 11.48
N ALA A 130 3.66 -9.76 10.67
CA ALA A 130 2.28 -10.06 10.31
C ALA A 130 2.17 -11.04 9.13
#